data_AF-A0A2E8U549-F1
#
_entry.id   AF-A0A2E8U549-F1
#
_cell.length_a   1.000
_cell.length_b   1.000
_cell.length_c   1.000
_cell.angle_alpha   90.00
_cell.angle_beta   90.00
_cell.angle_gamma   90.00
#
_symmetry.space_group_name_H-M   'P 1'
#
loop_
_entity.id
_entity.type
_entity.pdbx_description
1 polymer ?
#
loop_
_entity_poly.entity_id
_entity_poly.type
_entity_poly.pdbx_seq_one_letter_code
_entity_poly.pdbx_strand_id
1 'polypeptide(L)'
;MSDDGITYIHRLGGEGDVISTLQTLADSHRYRNPIILTRLARVIAGASGGGNKDAPLFELCHLINAADAAGFHGQDGLLTFFMAPETVTPGHFKRTFSECSEHEQLRRGGFSADSTHVLIDYNDATFNIHYGRMPLLAALYEFLSAMEGWTFFSEFNDLLTEMLAGSVTIEQIKVASNRVASRFRKYRHTHISWSKHEERFDKLSTFLNDHSVNGQWTISDPNIFTFWLLHSTGQEFRGYKTVFDAFVVLLSVIQKGQVSSSVQSAHVLGSDKDQGEIDPSNMEISEEPIVEWENPLPFFDQGELKNIKFLKGTSERQPIENLMKYGPYARRLPQAFLRLECFSPIQSAITNDLQMKRGTERINERLSCDDAISYDNKIQVYEDIAEHLRSLQLAVWYVISGSEKPNNHDEVLQHDAKIAFESLRRKGFETPNVDEDRRSKFSLAGEEIVKMSDQIKRFKDTVEALDLISSEVFASDKEKFSCQLHKIYGAIDE
;
A
#
# COMPACT_ATOMS: atom_id res chain seq x y z
N MET A 1 26.43 -8.46 -4.79
CA MET A 1 25.60 -9.21 -5.75
C MET A 1 24.21 -8.62 -5.67
N SER A 2 23.55 -8.34 -6.80
CA SER A 2 22.58 -7.22 -6.87
C SER A 2 21.29 -7.45 -6.10
N ASP A 3 21.32 -6.95 -4.87
CA ASP A 3 20.19 -6.77 -3.97
C ASP A 3 19.18 -5.75 -4.54
N ASP A 4 19.55 -5.00 -5.58
CA ASP A 4 18.77 -3.90 -6.15
C ASP A 4 17.38 -4.32 -6.64
N GLY A 5 17.23 -5.50 -7.26
CA GLY A 5 15.93 -5.99 -7.74
C GLY A 5 14.99 -6.44 -6.61
N ILE A 6 15.55 -7.03 -5.54
CA ILE A 6 14.80 -7.50 -4.37
C ILE A 6 14.41 -6.31 -3.50
N THR A 7 15.36 -5.40 -3.28
CA THR A 7 15.14 -4.10 -2.64
C THR A 7 14.06 -3.30 -3.39
N TYR A 8 14.07 -3.31 -4.71
CA TYR A 8 13.04 -2.66 -5.53
C TYR A 8 11.63 -3.21 -5.25
N ILE A 9 11.45 -4.54 -5.22
CA ILE A 9 10.15 -5.16 -4.90
C ILE A 9 9.74 -4.89 -3.46
N HIS A 10 10.67 -4.94 -2.49
CA HIS A 10 10.38 -4.59 -1.11
C HIS A 10 9.89 -3.15 -0.96
N ARG A 11 10.53 -2.18 -1.63
CA ARG A 11 10.11 -0.77 -1.63
C ARG A 11 8.68 -0.56 -2.15
N LEU A 12 8.23 -1.43 -3.05
CA LEU A 12 6.86 -1.46 -3.55
C LEU A 12 5.85 -2.17 -2.63
N GLY A 13 6.29 -2.57 -1.43
CA GLY A 13 5.50 -3.35 -0.49
C GLY A 13 5.23 -4.77 -0.99
N GLY A 14 6.20 -5.36 -1.70
CA GLY A 14 6.20 -6.76 -2.09
C GLY A 14 6.66 -7.66 -0.95
N GLU A 15 5.92 -8.73 -0.69
CA GLU A 15 6.16 -9.65 0.42
C GLU A 15 5.86 -11.11 0.03
N GLY A 16 6.41 -12.06 0.79
CA GLY A 16 6.13 -13.49 0.64
C GLY A 16 6.70 -14.08 -0.67
N ASP A 17 5.83 -14.74 -1.44
CA ASP A 17 6.19 -15.54 -2.61
C ASP A 17 7.01 -14.77 -3.67
N VAL A 18 6.68 -13.51 -3.91
CA VAL A 18 7.38 -12.68 -4.92
C VAL A 18 8.85 -12.46 -4.55
N ILE A 19 9.13 -12.25 -3.26
CA ILE A 19 10.48 -12.06 -2.74
C ILE A 19 11.22 -13.39 -2.73
N SER A 20 10.61 -14.46 -2.20
CA SER A 20 11.27 -15.76 -2.14
C SER A 20 11.62 -16.31 -3.52
N THR A 21 10.74 -16.10 -4.50
CA THR A 21 10.98 -16.52 -5.89
C THR A 21 12.14 -15.73 -6.50
N LEU A 22 12.12 -14.39 -6.37
CA LEU A 22 13.19 -13.54 -6.91
C LEU A 22 14.55 -13.82 -6.24
N GLN A 23 14.55 -14.06 -4.93
CA GLN A 23 15.74 -14.48 -4.17
C GLN A 23 16.27 -15.82 -4.69
N THR A 24 15.40 -16.81 -4.92
CA THR A 24 15.80 -18.11 -5.49
C THR A 24 16.46 -17.94 -6.85
N LEU A 25 15.93 -17.07 -7.72
CA LEU A 25 16.56 -16.75 -9.00
C LEU A 25 17.92 -16.06 -8.84
N ALA A 26 18.06 -15.15 -7.87
CA ALA A 26 19.33 -14.48 -7.57
C ALA A 26 20.40 -15.46 -7.06
N ASP A 27 20.00 -16.36 -6.16
CA ASP A 27 20.85 -17.38 -5.54
C ASP A 27 21.22 -18.51 -6.51
N SER A 28 20.45 -18.71 -7.59
CA SER A 28 20.79 -19.66 -8.65
C SER A 28 22.13 -19.35 -9.34
N HIS A 29 22.58 -18.10 -9.28
CA HIS A 29 23.77 -17.57 -9.97
C HIS A 29 23.76 -17.72 -11.50
N ARG A 30 22.63 -18.14 -12.10
CA ARG A 30 22.44 -18.30 -13.55
C ARG A 30 22.42 -16.95 -14.27
N TYR A 31 21.93 -15.92 -13.60
CA TYR A 31 21.80 -14.54 -14.10
C TYR A 31 22.91 -13.63 -13.59
N ARG A 32 24.13 -13.82 -14.10
CA ARG A 32 25.33 -13.10 -13.61
C ARG A 32 25.29 -11.59 -13.83
N ASN A 33 24.49 -11.09 -14.76
CA ASN A 33 24.33 -9.66 -14.98
C ASN A 33 23.22 -9.12 -14.05
N PRO A 34 23.56 -8.28 -13.05
CA PRO A 34 22.62 -7.61 -12.13
C PRO A 34 21.38 -7.00 -12.78
N ILE A 35 21.60 -6.44 -13.97
CA ILE A 35 20.60 -5.67 -14.69
C ILE A 35 19.44 -6.58 -15.13
N ILE A 36 19.68 -7.88 -15.31
CA ILE A 36 18.62 -8.82 -15.69
C ILE A 36 17.60 -8.96 -14.56
N LEU A 37 18.05 -9.20 -13.32
CA LEU A 37 17.17 -9.36 -12.17
C LEU A 37 16.50 -8.03 -11.79
N THR A 38 17.19 -6.91 -11.96
CA THR A 38 16.61 -5.57 -11.78
C THR A 38 15.50 -5.30 -12.81
N ARG A 39 15.73 -5.63 -14.08
CA ARG A 39 14.71 -5.53 -15.13
C ARG A 39 13.55 -6.50 -14.89
N LEU A 40 13.83 -7.71 -14.43
CA LEU A 40 12.80 -8.68 -14.06
C LEU A 40 11.93 -8.14 -12.93
N ALA A 41 12.52 -7.58 -11.88
CA ALA A 41 11.80 -6.92 -10.79
C ALA A 41 10.87 -5.81 -11.30
N ARG A 42 11.34 -4.97 -12.24
CA ARG A 42 10.48 -3.96 -12.90
C ARG A 42 9.33 -4.57 -13.68
N VAL A 43 9.55 -5.69 -14.39
CA VAL A 43 8.46 -6.43 -15.08
C VAL A 43 7.47 -6.99 -14.08
N ILE A 44 7.95 -7.58 -12.98
CA ILE A 44 7.12 -8.12 -11.89
C ILE A 44 6.30 -7.02 -11.21
N ALA A 45 6.83 -5.81 -11.08
CA ALA A 45 6.09 -4.67 -10.53
C ALA A 45 5.10 -4.03 -11.53
N GLY A 46 5.16 -4.36 -12.81
CA GLY A 46 4.39 -3.66 -13.86
C GLY A 46 4.98 -2.32 -14.29
N ALA A 47 6.25 -2.04 -13.95
CA ALA A 47 6.98 -0.81 -14.28
C ALA A 47 7.91 -0.99 -15.50
N SER A 48 7.53 -1.80 -16.49
CA SER A 48 8.35 -2.03 -17.69
C SER A 48 8.23 -0.85 -18.67
N GLY A 49 9.38 -0.34 -19.13
CA GLY A 49 9.56 0.95 -19.84
C GLY A 49 8.93 1.11 -21.23
N GLY A 50 7.60 1.02 -21.34
CA GLY A 50 6.86 1.31 -22.57
C GLY A 50 5.36 1.44 -22.35
N GLY A 51 4.62 1.85 -23.38
CA GLY A 51 3.16 2.03 -23.31
C GLY A 51 2.35 0.76 -23.01
N ASN A 52 2.98 -0.43 -23.04
CA ASN A 52 2.37 -1.70 -22.65
C ASN A 52 3.23 -2.44 -21.61
N LYS A 53 2.78 -2.42 -20.35
CA LYS A 53 3.44 -3.01 -19.18
C LYS A 53 3.67 -4.53 -19.28
N ASP A 54 2.89 -5.22 -20.11
CA ASP A 54 2.95 -6.67 -20.28
C ASP A 54 3.63 -7.07 -21.61
N ALA A 55 4.28 -6.13 -22.31
CA ALA A 55 5.04 -6.43 -23.54
C ALA A 55 6.09 -7.56 -23.39
N PRO A 56 6.81 -7.69 -22.26
CA PRO A 56 7.72 -8.82 -22.05
C PRO A 56 7.04 -10.19 -22.06
N LEU A 57 5.76 -10.29 -21.66
CA LEU A 57 5.01 -11.55 -21.72
C LEU A 57 4.67 -11.91 -23.16
N PHE A 58 4.39 -10.92 -24.00
CA PHE A 58 4.18 -11.10 -25.43
C PHE A 58 5.47 -11.54 -26.13
N GLU A 59 6.59 -10.87 -25.84
CA GLU A 59 7.94 -11.28 -26.31
C GLU A 59 8.28 -12.72 -25.89
N LEU A 60 7.95 -13.09 -24.64
CA LEU A 60 8.19 -14.45 -24.13
C LEU A 60 7.39 -15.51 -24.91
N CYS A 61 6.11 -15.27 -25.21
CA CYS A 61 5.32 -16.20 -26.02
C CYS A 61 5.92 -16.40 -27.43
N HIS A 62 6.45 -15.35 -28.05
CA HIS A 62 7.20 -15.46 -29.31
C HIS A 62 8.48 -16.30 -29.14
N LEU A 63 9.23 -16.11 -28.06
CA LEU A 63 10.45 -16.88 -27.80
C LEU A 63 10.15 -18.37 -27.56
N ILE A 64 9.06 -18.69 -26.86
CA ILE A 64 8.60 -20.06 -26.64
C ILE A 64 8.25 -20.74 -27.97
N ASN A 65 7.57 -20.03 -28.88
CA ASN A 65 7.29 -20.52 -30.22
C ASN A 65 8.59 -20.78 -31.02
N ALA A 66 9.57 -19.86 -30.94
CA ALA A 66 10.86 -20.06 -31.58
C ALA A 66 11.64 -21.26 -31.00
N ALA A 67 11.61 -21.45 -29.68
CA ALA A 67 12.23 -22.60 -29.03
C ALA A 67 11.58 -23.93 -29.48
N ASP A 68 10.25 -24.02 -29.50
CA ASP A 68 9.53 -25.21 -30.00
C ASP A 68 9.90 -25.52 -31.46
N ALA A 69 9.95 -24.49 -32.31
CA ALA A 69 10.35 -24.64 -33.70
C ALA A 69 11.80 -25.09 -33.87
N ALA A 70 12.69 -24.68 -32.97
CA ALA A 70 14.09 -25.08 -32.92
C ALA A 70 14.33 -26.49 -32.33
N GLY A 71 13.25 -27.24 -32.04
CA GLY A 71 13.34 -28.63 -31.59
C GLY A 71 13.15 -28.83 -30.08
N PHE A 72 12.98 -27.74 -29.32
CA PHE A 72 12.70 -27.80 -27.88
C PHE A 72 11.20 -27.99 -27.62
N HIS A 73 10.64 -29.08 -28.13
CA HIS A 73 9.20 -29.34 -28.08
C HIS A 73 8.72 -29.82 -26.70
N GLY A 74 7.55 -29.32 -26.30
CA GLY A 74 6.84 -29.77 -25.12
C GLY A 74 7.49 -29.26 -23.83
N GLN A 75 6.91 -29.66 -22.70
CA GLN A 75 7.34 -29.18 -21.40
C GLN A 75 8.84 -29.43 -21.15
N ASP A 76 9.33 -30.65 -21.38
CA ASP A 76 10.74 -30.99 -21.15
C ASP A 76 11.70 -30.25 -22.08
N GLY A 77 11.27 -30.02 -23.34
CA GLY A 77 12.03 -29.23 -24.29
C GLY A 77 12.18 -27.78 -23.84
N LEU A 78 11.08 -27.15 -23.43
CA LEU A 78 11.08 -25.77 -22.95
C LEU A 78 11.88 -25.63 -21.64
N LEU A 79 11.74 -26.57 -20.70
CA LEU A 79 12.59 -26.62 -19.51
C LEU A 79 14.07 -26.76 -19.87
N THR A 80 14.40 -27.57 -20.87
CA THR A 80 15.78 -27.69 -21.36
C THR A 80 16.28 -26.37 -21.95
N PHE A 81 15.47 -25.69 -22.74
CA PHE A 81 15.84 -24.41 -23.36
C PHE A 81 16.05 -23.29 -22.34
N PHE A 82 15.13 -23.14 -21.38
CA PHE A 82 15.14 -22.02 -20.43
C PHE A 82 15.90 -22.31 -19.13
N MET A 83 15.85 -23.55 -18.62
CA MET A 83 16.28 -23.88 -17.26
C MET A 83 17.55 -24.73 -17.18
N ALA A 84 17.89 -25.51 -18.22
CA ALA A 84 19.15 -26.29 -18.21
C ALA A 84 20.45 -25.45 -18.27
N PRO A 85 20.51 -24.26 -18.91
CA PRO A 85 21.77 -23.53 -18.98
C PRO A 85 22.28 -23.08 -17.61
N GLU A 86 23.50 -23.45 -17.25
CA GLU A 86 24.16 -23.03 -15.99
C GLU A 86 24.41 -21.52 -15.93
N THR A 87 24.57 -20.87 -17.09
CA THR A 87 24.70 -19.41 -17.17
C THR A 87 23.91 -18.88 -18.36
N VAL A 88 22.98 -17.98 -18.08
CA VAL A 88 22.08 -17.40 -19.07
C VAL A 88 22.69 -16.14 -19.66
N THR A 89 23.08 -16.18 -20.93
CA THR A 89 23.70 -15.04 -21.64
C THR A 89 23.13 -14.89 -23.04
N PRO A 90 23.21 -13.69 -23.66
CA PRO A 90 22.84 -13.51 -25.06
C PRO A 90 23.61 -14.46 -26.00
N GLY A 91 24.89 -14.69 -25.71
CA GLY A 91 25.75 -15.57 -26.50
C GLY A 91 25.34 -17.04 -26.45
N HIS A 92 24.76 -17.50 -25.33
CA HIS A 92 24.22 -18.85 -25.22
C HIS A 92 23.06 -19.04 -26.22
N PHE A 93 22.03 -18.19 -26.16
CA PHE A 93 20.88 -18.31 -27.07
C PHE A 93 21.27 -18.16 -28.53
N LYS A 94 22.19 -17.24 -28.86
CA LYS A 94 22.70 -17.08 -30.22
C LYS A 94 23.31 -18.38 -30.75
N ARG A 95 24.13 -19.05 -29.93
CA ARG A 95 24.73 -20.33 -30.30
C ARG A 95 23.66 -21.40 -30.51
N THR A 96 22.72 -21.54 -29.57
CA THR A 96 21.63 -22.51 -29.65
C THR A 96 20.84 -22.38 -30.95
N PHE A 97 20.39 -21.17 -31.31
CA PHE A 97 19.63 -20.98 -32.56
C PHE A 97 20.49 -21.13 -33.83
N SER A 98 21.79 -20.84 -33.76
CA SER A 98 22.71 -21.04 -34.89
C SER A 98 22.93 -22.53 -35.15
N GLU A 99 23.15 -23.33 -34.11
CA GLU A 99 23.31 -24.80 -34.20
C GLU A 99 22.03 -25.46 -34.75
N CYS A 100 20.84 -25.04 -34.30
CA CYS A 100 19.58 -25.55 -34.83
C CYS A 100 19.38 -25.22 -36.33
N SER A 101 19.87 -24.06 -36.77
CA SER A 101 19.76 -23.61 -38.18
C SER A 101 20.72 -24.36 -39.11
N GLU A 102 21.94 -24.65 -38.64
CA GLU A 102 22.96 -25.39 -39.41
C GLU A 102 22.61 -26.86 -39.64
N HIS A 103 21.80 -27.45 -38.75
CA HIS A 103 21.42 -28.86 -38.83
C HIS A 103 20.09 -29.13 -39.57
N GLU A 104 19.43 -28.10 -40.15
CA GLU A 104 18.09 -28.19 -40.77
C GLU A 104 17.02 -28.84 -39.85
N GLN A 105 17.19 -28.75 -38.53
CA GLN A 105 16.34 -29.42 -37.53
C GLN A 105 15.10 -28.59 -37.14
N LEU A 106 14.68 -27.64 -37.97
CA LEU A 106 13.50 -26.85 -37.68
C LEU A 106 12.25 -27.71 -37.84
N ARG A 107 11.50 -27.86 -36.76
CA ARG A 107 10.23 -28.61 -36.74
C ARG A 107 9.16 -27.93 -37.61
N ARG A 108 9.25 -26.60 -37.76
CA ARG A 108 8.29 -25.75 -38.48
C ARG A 108 9.02 -24.67 -39.24
N GLY A 109 8.51 -24.31 -40.43
CA GLY A 109 9.02 -23.18 -41.23
C GLY A 109 8.64 -21.82 -40.64
N GLY A 110 9.13 -20.74 -41.24
CA GLY A 110 8.86 -19.36 -40.79
C GLY A 110 9.82 -18.85 -39.70
N PHE A 111 11.00 -19.46 -39.56
CA PHE A 111 12.00 -19.03 -38.59
C PHE A 111 13.35 -18.86 -39.28
N SER A 112 14.04 -17.77 -38.94
CA SER A 112 15.43 -17.57 -39.33
C SER A 112 16.17 -16.86 -38.21
N ALA A 113 17.41 -17.27 -37.96
CA ALA A 113 18.28 -16.64 -36.98
C ALA A 113 19.43 -15.94 -37.71
N ASP A 114 19.74 -14.71 -37.30
CA ASP A 114 20.92 -14.00 -37.77
C ASP A 114 21.90 -13.71 -36.61
N SER A 115 22.87 -12.83 -36.85
CA SER A 115 23.89 -12.50 -35.85
C SER A 115 23.38 -11.66 -34.67
N THR A 116 22.16 -11.11 -34.73
CA THR A 116 21.59 -10.12 -33.82
C THR A 116 20.21 -10.48 -33.25
N HIS A 117 19.39 -11.23 -33.98
CA HIS A 117 18.04 -11.60 -33.58
C HIS A 117 17.56 -12.92 -34.20
N VAL A 118 16.44 -13.40 -33.67
CA VAL A 118 15.60 -14.43 -34.31
C VAL A 118 14.39 -13.74 -34.92
N LEU A 119 14.17 -13.96 -36.20
CA LEU A 119 13.01 -13.52 -36.96
C LEU A 119 11.99 -14.66 -37.02
N ILE A 120 10.74 -14.34 -36.72
CA ILE A 120 9.59 -15.23 -36.84
C ILE A 120 8.64 -14.62 -37.88
N ASP A 121 8.29 -15.41 -38.88
CA ASP A 121 7.36 -15.07 -39.96
C ASP A 121 6.07 -15.89 -39.78
N TYR A 122 4.97 -15.19 -39.48
CA TYR A 122 3.63 -15.75 -39.34
C TYR A 122 2.84 -15.75 -40.67
N ASN A 123 3.48 -15.40 -41.79
CA ASN A 123 2.94 -15.08 -43.12
C ASN A 123 2.24 -13.73 -43.22
N ASP A 124 1.46 -13.34 -42.20
CA ASP A 124 0.72 -12.07 -42.16
C ASP A 124 1.42 -10.99 -41.29
N ALA A 125 2.38 -11.40 -40.48
CA ALA A 125 3.17 -10.53 -39.61
C ALA A 125 4.54 -11.14 -39.31
N THR A 126 5.51 -10.26 -39.02
CA THR A 126 6.85 -10.66 -38.60
C THR A 126 7.16 -10.16 -37.20
N PHE A 127 7.92 -10.93 -36.43
CA PHE A 127 8.39 -10.53 -35.10
C PHE A 127 9.88 -10.81 -34.91
N ASN A 128 10.60 -9.87 -34.30
CA ASN A 128 12.04 -9.96 -34.07
C ASN A 128 12.36 -10.02 -32.57
N ILE A 129 13.13 -11.03 -32.16
CA ILE A 129 13.62 -11.14 -30.78
C ILE A 129 15.14 -11.00 -30.79
N HIS A 130 15.64 -9.89 -30.24
CA HIS A 130 17.08 -9.69 -30.08
C HIS A 130 17.66 -10.60 -28.99
N TYR A 131 18.84 -11.17 -29.22
CA TYR A 131 19.52 -12.02 -28.23
C TYR A 131 19.78 -11.31 -26.90
N GLY A 132 19.96 -9.98 -26.91
CA GLY A 132 20.10 -9.17 -25.70
C GLY A 132 18.86 -9.18 -24.79
N ARG A 133 17.67 -9.49 -25.32
CA ARG A 133 16.41 -9.58 -24.57
C ARG A 133 16.19 -10.96 -23.96
N MET A 134 16.67 -12.01 -24.60
CA MET A 134 16.39 -13.40 -24.22
C MET A 134 16.77 -13.76 -22.77
N PRO A 135 17.87 -13.24 -22.18
CA PRO A 135 18.16 -13.49 -20.76
C PRO A 135 17.08 -12.97 -19.80
N LEU A 136 16.47 -11.81 -20.08
CA LEU A 136 15.34 -11.30 -19.30
C LEU A 136 14.11 -12.19 -19.49
N LEU A 137 13.83 -12.62 -20.72
CA LEU A 137 12.70 -13.49 -21.03
C LEU A 137 12.85 -14.87 -20.39
N ALA A 138 14.06 -15.41 -20.33
CA ALA A 138 14.36 -16.65 -19.62
C ALA A 138 14.15 -16.51 -18.11
N ALA A 139 14.61 -15.40 -17.52
CA ALA A 139 14.34 -15.09 -16.12
C ALA A 139 12.84 -14.95 -15.83
N LEU A 140 12.09 -14.34 -16.76
CA LEU A 140 10.64 -14.22 -16.68
C LEU A 140 9.93 -15.57 -16.79
N TYR A 141 10.38 -16.45 -17.70
CA TYR A 141 9.86 -17.82 -17.80
C TYR A 141 10.07 -18.61 -16.51
N GLU A 142 11.28 -18.55 -15.96
CA GLU A 142 11.63 -19.23 -14.70
C GLU A 142 10.83 -18.67 -13.53
N PHE A 143 10.68 -17.35 -13.44
CA PHE A 143 9.83 -16.72 -12.42
C PHE A 143 8.37 -17.19 -12.54
N LEU A 144 7.78 -17.13 -13.73
CA LEU A 144 6.40 -17.58 -13.96
C LEU A 144 6.22 -19.07 -13.64
N SER A 145 7.24 -19.89 -13.91
CA SER A 145 7.20 -21.31 -13.59
C SER A 145 7.21 -21.56 -12.08
N ALA A 146 7.99 -20.77 -11.33
CA ALA A 146 8.16 -20.93 -9.89
C ALA A 146 7.11 -20.19 -9.03
N MET A 147 6.38 -19.22 -9.59
CA MET A 147 5.46 -18.37 -8.84
C MET A 147 4.37 -19.17 -8.10
N GLU A 148 3.93 -18.63 -6.96
CA GLU A 148 2.97 -19.27 -6.05
C GLU A 148 3.42 -20.68 -5.64
N GLY A 149 4.71 -20.87 -5.37
CA GLY A 149 5.29 -22.18 -5.05
C GLY A 149 5.02 -23.26 -6.10
N TRP A 150 5.18 -22.94 -7.38
CA TRP A 150 4.92 -23.82 -8.54
C TRP A 150 3.46 -24.16 -8.82
N THR A 151 2.49 -23.60 -8.09
CA THR A 151 1.07 -23.93 -8.32
C THR A 151 0.54 -23.44 -9.67
N PHE A 152 1.10 -22.36 -10.21
CA PHE A 152 0.75 -21.88 -11.55
C PHE A 152 1.40 -22.69 -12.68
N PHE A 153 2.43 -23.50 -12.39
CA PHE A 153 3.23 -24.17 -13.42
C PHE A 153 2.40 -25.05 -14.37
N SER A 154 1.45 -25.80 -13.83
CA SER A 154 0.56 -26.64 -14.65
C SER A 154 -0.32 -25.81 -15.57
N GLU A 155 -0.97 -24.77 -15.04
CA GLU A 155 -1.80 -23.85 -15.82
C GLU A 155 -0.97 -23.16 -16.91
N PHE A 156 0.25 -22.72 -16.57
CA PHE A 156 1.17 -22.12 -17.53
C PHE A 156 1.54 -23.08 -18.65
N ASN A 157 1.90 -24.33 -18.35
CA ASN A 157 2.22 -25.32 -19.36
C ASN A 157 1.02 -25.69 -20.25
N ASP A 158 -0.20 -25.74 -19.70
CA ASP A 158 -1.41 -25.97 -20.49
C ASP A 158 -1.63 -24.83 -21.49
N LEU A 159 -1.44 -23.57 -21.06
CA LEU A 159 -1.52 -22.40 -21.94
C LEU A 159 -0.49 -22.47 -23.08
N LEU A 160 0.75 -22.86 -22.78
CA LEU A 160 1.80 -23.00 -23.78
C LEU A 160 1.52 -24.16 -24.73
N THR A 161 1.02 -25.28 -24.21
CA THR A 161 0.66 -26.46 -25.02
C THR A 161 -0.47 -26.13 -25.99
N GLU A 162 -1.51 -25.42 -25.52
CA GLU A 162 -2.62 -24.94 -26.35
C GLU A 162 -2.12 -24.01 -27.46
N MET A 163 -1.24 -23.07 -27.11
CA MET A 163 -0.62 -22.15 -28.07
C MET A 163 0.18 -22.89 -29.15
N LEU A 164 0.88 -23.97 -28.77
CA LEU A 164 1.80 -24.72 -29.64
C LEU A 164 1.16 -25.91 -30.38
N ALA A 165 -0.12 -26.22 -30.14
CA ALA A 165 -0.80 -27.43 -30.61
C ALA A 165 -0.86 -27.60 -32.15
N GLY A 166 -0.66 -26.52 -32.93
CA GLY A 166 -0.71 -26.53 -34.39
C GLY A 166 0.17 -25.47 -35.05
N SER A 167 -0.21 -24.99 -36.24
CA SER A 167 0.45 -23.84 -36.86
C SER A 167 0.19 -22.59 -36.02
N VAL A 168 1.25 -22.04 -35.43
CA VAL A 168 1.14 -20.87 -34.54
C VAL A 168 0.97 -19.61 -35.38
N THR A 169 -0.03 -18.81 -35.04
CA THR A 169 -0.36 -17.52 -35.64
C THR A 169 -0.14 -16.39 -34.65
N ILE A 170 -0.03 -15.14 -35.12
CA ILE A 170 0.11 -13.98 -34.23
C ILE A 170 -1.10 -13.82 -33.28
N GLU A 171 -2.30 -14.23 -33.71
CA GLU A 171 -3.49 -14.17 -32.87
C GLU A 171 -3.42 -15.17 -31.70
N GLN A 172 -2.91 -16.38 -31.95
CA GLN A 172 -2.68 -17.36 -30.88
C GLN A 172 -1.63 -16.86 -29.87
N ILE A 173 -0.56 -16.20 -30.33
CA ILE A 173 0.41 -15.56 -29.44
C ILE A 173 -0.25 -14.49 -28.57
N LYS A 174 -1.10 -13.62 -29.15
CA LYS A 174 -1.83 -12.59 -28.41
C LYS A 174 -2.79 -13.18 -27.39
N VAL A 175 -3.52 -14.23 -27.74
CA VAL A 175 -4.45 -14.91 -26.82
C VAL A 175 -3.68 -15.50 -25.65
N ALA A 176 -2.60 -16.23 -25.91
CA ALA A 176 -1.76 -16.81 -24.87
C ALA A 176 -1.14 -15.74 -23.97
N SER A 177 -0.51 -14.70 -24.55
CA SER A 177 0.12 -13.62 -23.79
C SER A 177 -0.89 -12.86 -22.92
N ASN A 178 -2.09 -12.61 -23.42
CA ASN A 178 -3.15 -11.95 -22.66
C ASN A 178 -3.65 -12.80 -21.48
N ARG A 179 -3.75 -14.12 -21.65
CA ARG A 179 -4.11 -15.04 -20.55
C ARG A 179 -3.04 -15.05 -19.46
N VAL A 180 -1.77 -15.16 -19.85
CA VAL A 180 -0.63 -15.08 -18.92
C VAL A 180 -0.61 -13.71 -18.22
N ALA A 181 -0.77 -12.61 -18.96
CA ALA A 181 -0.82 -11.26 -18.41
C ALA A 181 -1.98 -11.06 -17.42
N SER A 182 -3.15 -11.61 -17.72
CA SER A 182 -4.30 -11.58 -16.82
C SER A 182 -4.01 -12.28 -15.49
N ARG A 183 -3.40 -13.47 -15.52
CA ARG A 183 -3.00 -14.19 -14.31
C ARG A 183 -1.91 -13.43 -13.55
N PHE A 184 -0.93 -12.89 -14.26
CA PHE A 184 0.19 -12.16 -13.67
C PHE A 184 -0.26 -10.84 -13.01
N ARG A 185 -1.25 -10.13 -13.57
CA ARG A 185 -1.89 -8.97 -12.91
C ARG A 185 -2.55 -9.34 -11.59
N LYS A 186 -3.25 -10.48 -11.53
CA LYS A 186 -3.85 -10.98 -10.27
C LYS A 186 -2.76 -11.30 -9.25
N TYR A 187 -1.67 -11.92 -9.68
CA TYR A 187 -0.51 -12.19 -8.84
C TYR A 187 0.07 -10.88 -8.25
N ARG A 188 0.33 -9.86 -9.09
CA ARG A 188 0.77 -8.53 -8.64
C ARG A 188 -0.16 -7.93 -7.59
N HIS A 189 -1.47 -7.97 -7.84
CA HIS A 189 -2.46 -7.46 -6.89
C HIS A 189 -2.46 -8.21 -5.56
N THR A 190 -2.11 -9.49 -5.54
CA THR A 190 -2.03 -10.26 -4.28
C THR A 190 -0.76 -9.96 -3.52
N HIS A 191 0.38 -9.88 -4.22
CA HIS A 191 1.72 -9.92 -3.63
C HIS A 191 2.46 -8.58 -3.55
N ILE A 192 1.99 -7.53 -4.25
CA ILE A 192 2.61 -6.19 -4.27
C ILE A 192 1.59 -5.15 -3.86
N SER A 193 1.82 -4.50 -2.71
CA SER A 193 0.89 -3.52 -2.15
C SER A 193 0.68 -2.31 -3.07
N TRP A 194 1.74 -1.84 -3.74
CA TRP A 194 1.66 -0.75 -4.72
C TRP A 194 0.68 -1.05 -5.86
N SER A 195 0.70 -2.28 -6.40
CA SER A 195 -0.15 -2.67 -7.53
C SER A 195 -1.65 -2.68 -7.19
N LYS A 196 -2.03 -2.81 -5.90
CA LYS A 196 -3.44 -2.71 -5.45
C LYS A 196 -4.01 -1.29 -5.59
N HIS A 197 -3.15 -0.29 -5.63
CA HIS A 197 -3.51 1.14 -5.61
C HIS A 197 -2.97 1.90 -6.82
N GLU A 198 -2.55 1.18 -7.86
CA GLU A 198 -1.74 1.65 -8.97
C GLU A 198 -2.26 2.93 -9.63
N GLU A 199 -3.54 2.99 -10.04
CA GLU A 199 -4.10 4.18 -10.71
C GLU A 199 -4.09 5.43 -9.81
N ARG A 200 -4.36 5.25 -8.52
CA ARG A 200 -4.32 6.34 -7.53
C ARG A 200 -2.90 6.78 -7.25
N PHE A 201 -2.01 5.81 -7.11
CA PHE A 201 -0.61 6.04 -6.82
C PHE A 201 0.10 6.69 -7.99
N ASP A 202 -0.22 6.36 -9.24
CA ASP A 202 0.34 7.04 -10.41
C ASP A 202 0.01 8.55 -10.39
N LYS A 203 -1.22 8.92 -10.02
CA LYS A 203 -1.65 10.32 -9.89
C LYS A 203 -0.98 11.03 -8.72
N LEU A 204 -0.89 10.39 -7.55
CA LEU A 204 -0.16 10.92 -6.40
C LEU A 204 1.34 11.08 -6.71
N SER A 205 1.93 10.12 -7.40
CA SER A 205 3.35 10.10 -7.76
C SER A 205 3.68 11.23 -8.71
N THR A 206 2.85 11.42 -9.74
CA THR A 206 2.99 12.52 -10.69
C THR A 206 2.96 13.86 -9.96
N PHE A 207 1.96 14.07 -9.10
CA PHE A 207 1.88 15.29 -8.29
C PHE A 207 3.09 15.50 -7.37
N LEU A 208 3.53 14.46 -6.66
CA LEU A 208 4.67 14.55 -5.75
C LEU A 208 6.00 14.79 -6.49
N ASN A 209 6.15 14.28 -7.71
CA ASN A 209 7.31 14.57 -8.56
C ASN A 209 7.35 16.05 -8.95
N ASP A 210 6.22 16.61 -9.37
CA ASP A 210 6.11 18.02 -9.73
C ASP A 210 6.41 18.96 -8.54
N HIS A 211 6.22 18.47 -7.32
CA HIS A 211 6.46 19.19 -6.06
C HIS A 211 7.69 18.69 -5.30
N SER A 212 8.54 17.87 -5.94
CA SER A 212 9.74 17.33 -5.32
C SER A 212 10.86 18.36 -5.26
N VAL A 213 11.64 18.35 -4.18
CA VAL A 213 12.86 19.15 -4.06
C VAL A 213 14.03 18.19 -4.19
N ASN A 214 14.91 18.44 -5.17
CA ASN A 214 16.05 17.56 -5.49
C ASN A 214 15.67 16.12 -5.88
N GLY A 215 14.42 15.90 -6.32
CA GLY A 215 13.89 14.55 -6.63
C GLY A 215 13.54 13.73 -5.39
N GLN A 216 13.52 14.33 -4.21
CA GLN A 216 12.99 13.72 -2.99
C GLN A 216 11.53 14.14 -2.79
N TRP A 217 10.68 13.17 -2.54
CA TRP A 217 9.28 13.42 -2.20
C TRP A 217 9.18 13.96 -0.78
N THR A 218 8.31 14.94 -0.61
CA THR A 218 7.89 15.40 0.72
C THR A 218 6.39 15.25 0.80
N ILE A 219 5.89 14.47 1.76
CA ILE A 219 4.46 14.38 2.06
C ILE A 219 4.20 15.20 3.30
N SER A 220 3.52 16.33 3.12
CA SER A 220 3.24 17.34 4.16
C SER A 220 1.77 17.76 4.12
N ASP A 221 1.28 18.39 5.19
CA ASP A 221 -0.10 18.87 5.26
C ASP A 221 -0.50 19.80 4.09
N PRO A 222 0.36 20.74 3.62
CA PRO A 222 0.05 21.55 2.45
C PRO A 222 -0.06 20.73 1.16
N ASN A 223 0.77 19.69 0.99
CA ASN A 223 0.79 18.89 -0.23
C ASN A 223 -0.50 18.08 -0.39
N ILE A 224 -1.00 17.48 0.71
CA ILE A 224 -2.27 16.75 0.72
C ILE A 224 -3.44 17.66 0.35
N PHE A 225 -3.47 18.86 0.93
CA PHE A 225 -4.56 19.80 0.66
C PHE A 225 -4.49 20.38 -0.76
N THR A 226 -3.29 20.72 -1.23
CA THR A 226 -3.08 21.21 -2.60
C THR A 226 -3.49 20.15 -3.63
N PHE A 227 -3.12 18.88 -3.41
CA PHE A 227 -3.58 17.78 -4.26
C PHE A 227 -5.11 17.71 -4.32
N TRP A 228 -5.78 17.77 -3.17
CA TRP A 228 -7.24 17.76 -3.16
C TRP A 228 -7.84 18.95 -3.92
N LEU A 229 -7.32 20.16 -3.75
CA LEU A 229 -7.80 21.34 -4.49
C LEU A 229 -7.69 21.17 -6.02
N LEU A 230 -6.62 20.52 -6.50
CA LEU A 230 -6.38 20.30 -7.93
C LEU A 230 -7.23 19.17 -8.53
N HIS A 231 -7.51 18.12 -7.76
CA HIS A 231 -8.10 16.88 -8.29
C HIS A 231 -9.54 16.60 -7.85
N SER A 232 -10.11 17.38 -6.93
CA SER A 232 -11.44 17.11 -6.35
C SER A 232 -12.65 17.38 -7.25
N THR A 233 -12.46 17.96 -8.43
CA THR A 233 -13.51 18.04 -9.45
C THR A 233 -13.72 16.71 -10.17
N GLY A 234 -12.72 15.81 -10.15
CA GLY A 234 -12.85 14.45 -10.66
C GLY A 234 -13.62 13.54 -9.70
N GLN A 235 -14.15 12.43 -10.22
CA GLN A 235 -14.90 11.47 -9.40
C GLN A 235 -14.02 10.74 -8.38
N GLU A 236 -12.76 10.49 -8.71
CA GLU A 236 -11.88 9.65 -7.90
C GLU A 236 -11.42 10.32 -6.60
N PHE A 237 -11.13 11.63 -6.63
CA PHE A 237 -10.58 12.39 -5.50
C PHE A 237 -11.53 13.47 -4.98
N ARG A 238 -12.84 13.31 -5.24
CA ARG A 238 -13.87 14.28 -4.87
C ARG A 238 -13.90 14.56 -3.36
N GLY A 239 -13.84 13.52 -2.55
CA GLY A 239 -13.84 13.60 -1.09
C GLY A 239 -12.44 13.86 -0.53
N TYR A 240 -12.32 14.80 0.41
CA TYR A 240 -11.05 15.06 1.09
C TYR A 240 -10.57 13.83 1.87
N LYS A 241 -11.50 13.10 2.51
CA LYS A 241 -11.21 11.80 3.14
C LYS A 241 -10.55 10.81 2.18
N THR A 242 -11.02 10.73 0.94
CA THR A 242 -10.45 9.82 -0.07
C THR A 242 -9.01 10.19 -0.40
N VAL A 243 -8.70 11.48 -0.51
CA VAL A 243 -7.34 11.96 -0.72
C VAL A 243 -6.46 11.64 0.49
N PHE A 244 -6.91 11.98 1.71
CA PHE A 244 -6.16 11.70 2.93
C PHE A 244 -5.87 10.20 3.10
N ASP A 245 -6.88 9.35 2.90
CA ASP A 245 -6.72 7.89 2.94
C ASP A 245 -5.68 7.40 1.91
N ALA A 246 -5.68 7.96 0.69
CA ALA A 246 -4.74 7.59 -0.35
C ALA A 246 -3.28 7.95 0.02
N PHE A 247 -3.05 9.14 0.60
CA PHE A 247 -1.72 9.53 1.09
C PHE A 247 -1.27 8.71 2.30
N VAL A 248 -2.17 8.38 3.22
CA VAL A 248 -1.86 7.49 4.35
C VAL A 248 -1.47 6.10 3.85
N VAL A 249 -2.19 5.55 2.87
CA VAL A 249 -1.85 4.25 2.28
C VAL A 249 -0.49 4.32 1.57
N LEU A 250 -0.21 5.41 0.84
CA LEU A 250 1.11 5.63 0.23
C LEU A 250 2.23 5.66 1.28
N LEU A 251 2.09 6.46 2.34
CA LEU A 251 3.04 6.53 3.45
C LEU A 251 3.26 5.15 4.09
N SER A 252 2.20 4.38 4.29
CA SER A 252 2.30 3.03 4.87
C SER A 252 3.06 2.06 3.99
N VAL A 253 2.90 2.15 2.65
CA VAL A 253 3.61 1.29 1.69
C VAL A 253 5.10 1.65 1.67
N ILE A 254 5.42 2.95 1.63
CA ILE A 254 6.79 3.45 1.69
C ILE A 254 7.51 2.96 2.95
N GLN A 255 6.86 3.08 4.11
CA GLN A 255 7.46 2.71 5.40
C GLN A 255 7.72 1.21 5.51
N LYS A 256 6.76 0.38 5.09
CA LYS A 256 6.98 -1.06 5.01
C LYS A 256 8.17 -1.38 4.11
N GLY A 257 8.26 -0.70 2.96
CA GLY A 257 9.39 -0.82 2.06
C GLY A 257 10.73 -0.43 2.67
N GLN A 258 10.78 0.68 3.43
CA GLN A 258 11.98 1.15 4.12
C GLN A 258 12.41 0.21 5.26
N VAL A 259 11.48 -0.32 6.05
CA VAL A 259 11.80 -1.27 7.14
C VAL A 259 12.31 -2.58 6.55
N SER A 260 11.66 -3.13 5.52
CA SER A 260 12.12 -4.34 4.84
C SER A 260 13.49 -4.15 4.18
N SER A 261 13.75 -3.01 3.54
CA SER A 261 15.08 -2.72 2.97
C SER A 261 16.13 -2.48 4.06
N SER A 262 15.82 -1.78 5.16
CA SER A 262 16.80 -1.49 6.22
C SER A 262 17.24 -2.75 6.99
N VAL A 263 16.37 -3.76 7.06
CA VAL A 263 16.70 -5.09 7.59
C VAL A 263 17.62 -5.87 6.65
N GLN A 264 17.58 -5.59 5.34
CA GLN A 264 18.36 -6.29 4.31
C GLN A 264 19.65 -5.55 3.91
N SER A 265 19.67 -4.22 3.93
CA SER A 265 20.76 -3.40 3.40
C SER A 265 21.37 -2.49 4.48
N ALA A 266 22.45 -2.95 5.11
CA ALA A 266 23.47 -2.09 5.71
C ALA A 266 24.63 -1.93 4.70
N HIS A 267 24.38 -1.23 3.58
CA HIS A 267 25.37 -0.49 2.78
C HIS A 267 24.68 0.18 1.56
N VAL A 268 25.36 1.18 0.98
CA VAL A 268 24.80 2.46 0.55
C VAL A 268 25.01 2.74 -0.96
N LEU A 269 24.03 3.47 -1.51
CA LEU A 269 23.97 4.46 -2.61
C LEU A 269 24.55 4.16 -4.00
N GLY A 270 23.64 4.27 -4.98
CA GLY A 270 23.91 4.82 -6.31
C GLY A 270 22.87 4.37 -7.33
N SER A 271 22.01 5.26 -7.82
CA SER A 271 21.11 4.97 -8.94
C SER A 271 21.04 6.14 -9.94
N ASP A 272 21.16 5.76 -11.21
CA ASP A 272 21.33 6.60 -12.40
C ASP A 272 19.98 7.02 -13.01
N LYS A 273 19.91 8.21 -13.62
CA LYS A 273 18.69 9.02 -13.85
C LYS A 273 18.27 9.20 -15.32
N ASP A 274 18.65 8.30 -16.22
CA ASP A 274 18.39 8.50 -17.66
C ASP A 274 17.28 7.61 -18.22
N GLN A 275 16.00 8.00 -18.01
CA GLN A 275 14.90 7.77 -18.97
C GLN A 275 13.49 8.29 -18.61
N GLY A 276 13.34 9.31 -17.74
CA GLY A 276 12.01 9.93 -17.50
C GLY A 276 10.93 8.96 -16.98
N GLU A 277 11.34 7.80 -16.47
CA GLU A 277 10.48 6.81 -15.81
C GLU A 277 10.32 7.17 -14.34
N ILE A 278 9.11 7.03 -13.80
CA ILE A 278 8.86 7.13 -12.35
C ILE A 278 9.41 5.85 -11.72
N ASP A 279 10.58 5.93 -11.08
CA ASP A 279 11.17 4.81 -10.32
C ASP A 279 10.86 4.96 -8.82
N PRO A 280 9.86 4.23 -8.29
CA PRO A 280 9.54 4.24 -6.86
C PRO A 280 10.60 3.71 -5.92
N SER A 281 11.67 3.12 -6.45
CA SER A 281 12.82 2.77 -5.63
C SER A 281 13.80 3.93 -5.42
N ASN A 282 13.78 4.99 -6.23
CA ASN A 282 14.63 6.18 -6.02
C ASN A 282 14.01 7.20 -5.05
N MET A 283 12.89 6.84 -4.42
CA MET A 283 12.19 7.67 -3.45
C MET A 283 12.96 7.68 -2.13
N GLU A 284 14.01 8.50 -2.05
CA GLU A 284 14.53 8.91 -0.76
C GLU A 284 13.53 9.87 -0.13
N ILE A 285 12.87 9.39 0.92
CA ILE A 285 12.00 10.21 1.74
C ILE A 285 12.72 10.36 3.07
N SER A 286 13.07 11.60 3.39
CA SER A 286 13.66 11.96 4.69
C SER A 286 12.60 11.74 5.77
N GLU A 287 12.56 10.55 6.36
CA GLU A 287 11.57 10.19 7.38
C GLU A 287 12.23 9.76 8.70
N GLU A 288 11.74 10.30 9.80
CA GLU A 288 11.90 9.66 11.10
C GLU A 288 11.02 8.39 11.14
N PRO A 289 11.53 7.26 11.65
CA PRO A 289 10.75 6.04 11.75
C PRO A 289 9.51 6.29 12.59
N ILE A 290 8.35 5.99 12.02
CA ILE A 290 7.08 6.01 12.75
C ILE A 290 7.16 4.94 13.85
N VAL A 291 7.04 5.36 15.11
CA VAL A 291 6.95 4.45 16.27
C VAL A 291 5.80 3.46 16.04
N GLU A 292 6.02 2.19 16.41
CA GLU A 292 5.02 1.13 16.36
C GLU A 292 3.72 1.61 17.03
N TRP A 293 2.70 1.84 16.20
CA TRP A 293 1.39 2.29 16.64
C TRP A 293 0.41 1.14 16.56
N GLU A 294 -0.15 0.79 17.71
CA GLU A 294 -1.26 -0.15 17.78
C GLU A 294 -2.54 0.62 18.09
N ASN A 295 -3.60 0.32 17.35
CA ASN A 295 -4.94 0.81 17.67
C ASN A 295 -5.49 -0.04 18.84
N PRO A 296 -5.73 0.54 20.02
CA PRO A 296 -6.17 -0.18 21.21
C PRO A 296 -7.68 -0.49 21.20
N LEU A 297 -8.49 0.19 20.37
CA LEU A 297 -9.95 0.03 20.39
C LEU A 297 -10.46 -1.39 20.10
N PRO A 298 -9.89 -2.15 19.14
CA PRO A 298 -10.29 -3.54 18.88
C PRO A 298 -10.08 -4.47 20.07
N PHE A 299 -9.17 -4.15 21.00
CA PHE A 299 -8.93 -4.96 22.20
C PHE A 299 -10.20 -5.08 23.06
N PHE A 300 -10.92 -3.97 23.23
CA PHE A 300 -12.15 -3.92 24.04
C PHE A 300 -13.33 -4.66 23.41
N ASP A 301 -13.25 -5.01 22.13
CA ASP A 301 -14.32 -5.71 21.41
C ASP A 301 -14.16 -7.25 21.42
N GLN A 302 -13.09 -7.75 22.06
CA GLN A 302 -12.73 -9.18 22.06
C GLN A 302 -13.21 -9.90 23.32
N GLY A 303 -13.56 -11.18 23.14
CA GLY A 303 -13.86 -12.11 24.23
C GLY A 303 -14.83 -11.56 25.27
N GLU A 304 -14.47 -11.71 26.54
CA GLU A 304 -15.29 -11.26 27.66
C GLU A 304 -15.18 -9.76 27.96
N LEU A 305 -14.16 -9.06 27.42
CA LEU A 305 -13.99 -7.61 27.62
C LEU A 305 -15.16 -6.82 27.02
N LYS A 306 -15.73 -7.32 25.91
CA LYS A 306 -16.94 -6.76 25.28
C LYS A 306 -18.13 -6.67 26.25
N ASN A 307 -18.16 -7.51 27.28
CA ASN A 307 -19.23 -7.50 28.28
C ASN A 307 -19.06 -6.41 29.35
N ILE A 308 -17.86 -5.82 29.45
CA ILE A 308 -17.54 -4.71 30.34
C ILE A 308 -17.60 -3.41 29.54
N LYS A 309 -18.48 -2.49 29.91
CA LYS A 309 -18.66 -1.22 29.21
C LYS A 309 -17.61 -0.20 29.63
N PHE A 310 -16.36 -0.41 29.22
CA PHE A 310 -15.25 0.54 29.43
C PHE A 310 -15.55 1.89 28.78
N LEU A 311 -15.81 1.90 27.46
CA LEU A 311 -16.11 3.10 26.69
C LEU A 311 -17.56 3.09 26.18
N LYS A 312 -18.22 4.26 26.23
CA LYS A 312 -19.50 4.47 25.53
C LYS A 312 -19.26 4.71 24.04
N GLY A 313 -20.06 4.06 23.20
CA GLY A 313 -19.93 4.13 21.74
C GLY A 313 -19.90 5.57 21.20
N THR A 314 -20.97 6.35 21.42
CA THR A 314 -21.12 7.66 20.78
C THR A 314 -20.30 8.77 21.44
N SER A 315 -20.27 8.84 22.77
CA SER A 315 -19.70 10.00 23.47
C SER A 315 -18.22 9.87 23.81
N GLU A 316 -17.66 8.66 23.80
CA GLU A 316 -16.28 8.43 24.28
C GLU A 316 -15.44 7.70 23.24
N ARG A 317 -15.99 6.68 22.57
CA ARG A 317 -15.27 5.91 21.56
C ARG A 317 -15.25 6.60 20.20
N GLN A 318 -16.41 6.99 19.67
CA GLN A 318 -16.54 7.59 18.35
C GLN A 318 -15.64 8.82 18.14
N PRO A 319 -15.46 9.74 19.11
CA PRO A 319 -14.64 10.92 18.86
C PRO A 319 -13.14 10.62 18.71
N ILE A 320 -12.64 9.53 19.32
CA ILE A 320 -11.22 9.12 19.23
C ILE A 320 -10.97 8.06 18.15
N GLU A 321 -12.01 7.44 17.59
CA GLU A 321 -11.87 6.33 16.64
C GLU A 321 -10.99 6.65 15.44
N ASN A 322 -11.16 7.83 14.83
CA ASN A 322 -10.32 8.24 13.72
C ASN A 322 -8.88 8.53 14.18
N LEU A 323 -8.68 9.17 15.32
CA LEU A 323 -7.32 9.40 15.85
C LEU A 323 -6.62 8.05 16.10
N MET A 324 -7.32 7.06 16.65
CA MET A 324 -6.77 5.73 16.90
C MET A 324 -6.52 4.95 15.60
N LYS A 325 -7.38 5.13 14.60
CA LYS A 325 -7.26 4.50 13.27
C LYS A 325 -6.07 5.03 12.49
N TYR A 326 -5.92 6.36 12.41
CA TYR A 326 -4.88 7.01 11.61
C TYR A 326 -3.58 7.21 12.38
N GLY A 327 -3.67 7.24 13.71
CA GLY A 327 -2.57 7.10 14.64
C GLY A 327 -1.35 7.94 14.34
N PRO A 328 -0.24 7.32 13.90
CA PRO A 328 1.01 8.03 13.72
C PRO A 328 0.95 8.97 12.52
N TYR A 329 0.10 8.69 11.53
CA TYR A 329 -0.12 9.58 10.39
C TYR A 329 -0.89 10.83 10.80
N ALA A 330 -1.83 10.73 11.77
CA ALA A 330 -2.50 11.89 12.33
C ALA A 330 -1.51 12.81 13.06
N ARG A 331 -0.53 12.25 13.77
CA ARG A 331 0.53 13.04 14.41
C ARG A 331 1.54 13.62 13.41
N ARG A 332 1.87 12.88 12.35
CA ARG A 332 2.78 13.35 11.29
C ARG A 332 2.14 14.45 10.43
N LEU A 333 0.83 14.37 10.21
CA LEU A 333 0.07 15.27 9.35
C LEU A 333 -1.11 15.86 10.14
N PRO A 334 -0.83 16.65 11.20
CA PRO A 334 -1.83 17.08 12.16
C PRO A 334 -2.85 18.03 11.56
N GLN A 335 -2.46 18.95 10.68
CA GLN A 335 -3.39 19.86 10.06
C GLN A 335 -4.28 19.16 9.04
N ALA A 336 -3.72 18.24 8.24
CA ALA A 336 -4.46 17.45 7.27
C ALA A 336 -5.45 16.51 7.95
N PHE A 337 -5.08 15.96 9.12
CA PHE A 337 -5.99 15.19 9.96
C PHE A 337 -7.08 16.05 10.59
N LEU A 338 -6.76 17.25 11.09
CA LEU A 338 -7.79 18.18 11.59
C LEU A 338 -8.78 18.58 10.50
N ARG A 339 -8.30 18.84 9.27
CA ARG A 339 -9.16 19.08 8.11
C ARG A 339 -10.09 17.89 7.84
N LEU A 340 -9.56 16.66 7.95
CA LEU A 340 -10.34 15.44 7.80
C LEU A 340 -11.48 15.42 8.83
N GLU A 341 -11.17 15.60 10.11
CA GLU A 341 -12.14 15.53 11.20
C GLU A 341 -13.20 16.63 11.15
N CYS A 342 -12.83 17.83 10.71
CA CYS A 342 -13.71 19.00 10.79
C CYS A 342 -14.55 19.21 9.52
N PHE A 343 -14.00 18.94 8.33
CA PHE A 343 -14.68 19.23 7.05
C PHE A 343 -15.24 17.99 6.33
N SER A 344 -14.71 16.79 6.58
CA SER A 344 -15.30 15.57 5.96
C SER A 344 -16.75 15.32 6.37
N PRO A 345 -17.17 15.56 7.64
CA PRO A 345 -18.58 15.45 8.03
C PRO A 345 -19.49 16.37 7.22
N ILE A 346 -19.01 17.58 6.86
CA ILE A 346 -19.74 18.53 6.02
C ILE A 346 -19.93 17.95 4.61
N GLN A 347 -18.87 17.39 4.01
CA GLN A 347 -18.97 16.74 2.69
C GLN A 347 -19.93 15.54 2.69
N SER A 348 -19.89 14.72 3.73
CA SER A 348 -20.82 13.59 3.89
C SER A 348 -22.26 14.09 4.03
N ALA A 349 -22.48 15.16 4.78
CA ALA A 349 -23.81 15.75 4.94
C ALA A 349 -24.34 16.35 3.63
N ILE A 350 -23.51 17.07 2.86
CA ILE A 350 -23.87 17.57 1.51
C ILE A 350 -24.25 16.41 0.59
N THR A 351 -23.43 15.35 0.55
CA THR A 351 -23.68 14.17 -0.29
C THR A 351 -25.01 13.50 0.07
N ASN A 352 -25.29 13.35 1.38
CA ASN A 352 -26.54 12.79 1.86
C ASN A 352 -27.74 13.69 1.51
N ASP A 353 -27.60 15.01 1.65
CA ASP A 353 -28.68 15.95 1.32
C ASP A 353 -28.99 15.96 -0.19
N LEU A 354 -27.96 15.86 -1.05
CA LEU A 354 -28.10 15.67 -2.50
C LEU A 354 -28.80 14.35 -2.85
N GLN A 355 -28.38 13.23 -2.24
CA GLN A 355 -29.00 11.92 -2.47
C GLN A 355 -30.48 11.90 -2.04
N MET A 356 -30.79 12.57 -0.93
CA MET A 356 -32.15 12.67 -0.39
C MET A 356 -32.97 13.79 -1.05
N LYS A 357 -32.43 14.48 -2.07
CA LYS A 357 -33.07 15.60 -2.79
C LYS A 357 -33.62 16.68 -1.85
N ARG A 358 -32.87 16.99 -0.79
CA ARG A 358 -33.23 18.06 0.14
C ARG A 358 -32.99 19.42 -0.52
N GLY A 359 -33.79 20.42 -0.15
CA GLY A 359 -33.83 21.71 -0.84
C GLY A 359 -32.48 22.43 -0.90
N THR A 360 -32.26 23.17 -1.99
CA THR A 360 -31.03 23.89 -2.34
C THR A 360 -30.53 24.83 -1.23
N GLU A 361 -31.43 25.39 -0.41
CA GLU A 361 -31.06 26.22 0.76
C GLU A 361 -30.19 25.46 1.76
N ARG A 362 -30.55 24.22 2.12
CA ARG A 362 -29.76 23.40 3.05
C ARG A 362 -28.39 23.02 2.49
N ILE A 363 -28.31 22.83 1.17
CA ILE A 363 -27.03 22.54 0.52
C ILE A 363 -26.15 23.79 0.61
N ASN A 364 -26.68 24.96 0.25
CA ASN A 364 -25.97 26.24 0.32
C ASN A 364 -25.48 26.57 1.74
N GLU A 365 -26.29 26.33 2.77
CA GLU A 365 -25.88 26.45 4.18
C GLU A 365 -24.67 25.57 4.51
N ARG A 366 -24.60 24.35 3.97
CA ARG A 366 -23.45 23.47 4.20
C ARG A 366 -22.23 23.84 3.37
N LEU A 367 -22.43 24.44 2.19
CA LEU A 367 -21.32 24.89 1.33
C LEU A 367 -20.50 26.00 1.98
N SER A 368 -21.07 26.80 2.91
CA SER A 368 -20.32 27.82 3.66
C SER A 368 -19.38 27.23 4.72
N CYS A 369 -19.55 25.95 5.07
CA CYS A 369 -18.86 25.28 6.19
C CYS A 369 -19.09 25.96 7.55
N ASP A 370 -20.20 26.68 7.76
CA ASP A 370 -20.47 27.35 9.05
C ASP A 370 -20.68 26.36 10.20
N ASP A 371 -21.26 25.19 9.91
CA ASP A 371 -21.48 24.10 10.88
C ASP A 371 -20.21 23.27 11.18
N ALA A 372 -19.07 23.58 10.56
CA ALA A 372 -17.83 22.84 10.81
C ALA A 372 -17.33 23.12 12.22
N ILE A 373 -17.02 22.06 12.97
CA ILE A 373 -16.35 22.19 14.28
C ILE A 373 -14.98 22.83 14.08
N SER A 374 -14.63 23.83 14.89
CA SER A 374 -13.31 24.45 14.84
C SER A 374 -12.22 23.52 15.35
N TYR A 375 -10.97 23.77 14.97
CA TYR A 375 -9.83 23.00 15.46
C TYR A 375 -9.72 23.06 16.99
N ASP A 376 -9.85 24.23 17.59
CA ASP A 376 -9.87 24.42 19.05
C ASP A 376 -10.93 23.56 19.74
N ASN A 377 -12.20 23.66 19.32
CA ASN A 377 -13.29 22.82 19.85
C ASN A 377 -13.03 21.32 19.64
N LYS A 378 -12.41 20.94 18.53
CA LYS A 378 -12.06 19.54 18.27
C LYS A 378 -10.96 19.03 19.22
N ILE A 379 -9.97 19.88 19.54
CA ILE A 379 -8.95 19.58 20.53
C ILE A 379 -9.54 19.52 21.94
N GLN A 380 -10.49 20.42 22.27
CA GLN A 380 -11.21 20.37 23.54
C GLN A 380 -11.95 19.04 23.72
N VAL A 381 -12.58 18.51 22.67
CA VAL A 381 -13.19 17.16 22.72
C VAL A 381 -12.16 16.08 23.06
N TYR A 382 -10.93 16.18 22.53
CA TYR A 382 -9.87 15.24 22.89
C TYR A 382 -9.39 15.40 24.32
N GLU A 383 -9.33 16.63 24.83
CA GLU A 383 -9.00 16.93 26.22
C GLU A 383 -10.03 16.37 27.19
N ASP A 384 -11.32 16.62 26.94
CA ASP A 384 -12.42 16.06 27.73
C ASP A 384 -12.36 14.53 27.78
N ILE A 385 -11.99 13.90 26.66
CA ILE A 385 -11.84 12.44 26.59
C ILE A 385 -10.60 11.98 27.33
N ALA A 386 -9.47 12.70 27.25
CA ALA A 386 -8.27 12.37 28.01
C ALA A 386 -8.52 12.42 29.53
N GLU A 387 -9.29 13.42 30.00
CA GLU A 387 -9.73 13.52 31.40
C GLU A 387 -10.65 12.35 31.79
N HIS A 388 -11.58 11.98 30.91
CA HIS A 388 -12.45 10.83 31.11
C HIS A 388 -11.66 9.51 31.15
N LEU A 389 -10.67 9.32 30.27
CA LEU A 389 -9.78 8.16 30.29
C LEU A 389 -8.97 8.11 31.58
N ARG A 390 -8.50 9.25 32.11
CA ARG A 390 -7.82 9.31 33.42
C ARG A 390 -8.74 8.86 34.54
N SER A 391 -10.01 9.29 34.52
CA SER A 391 -11.01 8.85 35.49
C SER A 391 -11.30 7.35 35.35
N LEU A 392 -11.32 6.83 34.13
CA LEU A 392 -11.48 5.41 33.88
C LEU A 392 -10.27 4.59 34.35
N GLN A 393 -9.04 5.08 34.17
CA GLN A 393 -7.81 4.45 34.69
C GLN A 393 -7.87 4.33 36.22
N LEU A 394 -8.28 5.39 36.90
CA LEU A 394 -8.46 5.40 38.36
C LEU A 394 -9.49 4.36 38.82
N ALA A 395 -10.62 4.27 38.13
CA ALA A 395 -11.63 3.27 38.46
C ALA A 395 -11.16 1.83 38.18
N VAL A 396 -10.44 1.60 37.09
CA VAL A 396 -9.82 0.31 36.76
C VAL A 396 -8.79 -0.08 37.82
N TRP A 397 -7.94 0.86 38.23
CA TRP A 397 -6.96 0.67 39.29
C TRP A 397 -7.63 0.30 40.62
N TYR A 398 -8.77 0.92 40.97
CA TYR A 398 -9.54 0.56 42.17
C TYR A 398 -10.00 -0.91 42.16
N VAL A 399 -10.41 -1.43 41.01
CA VAL A 399 -10.80 -2.85 40.85
C VAL A 399 -9.57 -3.78 40.97
N ILE A 400 -8.42 -3.35 40.42
CA ILE A 400 -7.18 -4.14 40.45
C ILE A 400 -6.62 -4.24 41.88
N SER A 401 -6.52 -3.11 42.57
CA SER A 401 -5.98 -3.01 43.94
C SER A 401 -6.90 -3.66 44.98
N GLY A 402 -8.18 -3.90 44.64
CA GLY A 402 -9.19 -4.43 45.55
C GLY A 402 -9.56 -3.46 46.67
N SER A 403 -10.49 -3.87 47.53
CA SER A 403 -10.92 -3.07 48.70
C SER A 403 -9.97 -3.17 49.90
N GLU A 404 -8.71 -3.59 49.70
CA GLU A 404 -7.74 -3.75 50.79
C GLU A 404 -7.25 -2.39 51.32
N LYS A 405 -6.89 -2.34 52.61
CA LYS A 405 -6.48 -1.08 53.26
C LYS A 405 -5.19 -0.54 52.63
N PRO A 406 -5.10 0.78 52.35
CA PRO A 406 -3.91 1.38 51.77
C PRO A 406 -2.69 1.15 52.66
N ASN A 407 -1.53 0.97 52.03
CA ASN A 407 -0.28 1.36 52.67
C ASN A 407 -0.24 2.90 52.77
N ASN A 408 0.40 3.46 53.81
CA ASN A 408 0.42 4.90 54.13
C ASN A 408 0.82 5.86 52.99
N HIS A 409 1.32 5.38 51.85
CA HIS A 409 1.77 6.21 50.72
C HIS A 409 0.70 6.49 49.65
N ASP A 410 -0.43 5.77 49.63
CA ASP A 410 -1.42 5.83 48.52
C ASP A 410 -2.83 6.27 48.95
N GLU A 411 -3.01 6.84 50.15
CA GLU A 411 -4.35 7.20 50.66
C GLU A 411 -5.12 8.18 49.76
N VAL A 412 -4.43 9.16 49.17
CA VAL A 412 -5.03 10.14 48.25
C VAL A 412 -5.41 9.48 46.92
N LEU A 413 -4.52 8.66 46.35
CA LEU A 413 -4.78 7.96 45.10
C LEU A 413 -5.96 6.98 45.26
N GLN A 414 -6.03 6.28 46.40
CA GLN A 414 -7.13 5.36 46.67
C GLN A 414 -8.46 6.08 46.92
N HIS A 415 -8.42 7.27 47.51
CA HIS A 415 -9.61 8.12 47.63
C HIS A 415 -10.14 8.55 46.26
N ASP A 416 -9.27 9.07 45.39
CA ASP A 416 -9.64 9.51 44.04
C ASP A 416 -10.11 8.33 43.17
N ALA A 417 -9.44 7.18 43.27
CA ALA A 417 -9.80 5.95 42.58
C ALA A 417 -11.18 5.42 42.99
N LYS A 418 -11.49 5.48 44.29
CA LYS A 418 -12.79 5.12 44.81
C LYS A 418 -13.89 6.05 44.28
N ILE A 419 -13.66 7.37 44.31
CA ILE A 419 -14.62 8.36 43.77
C ILE A 419 -14.87 8.10 42.29
N ALA A 420 -13.81 7.89 41.51
CA ALA A 420 -13.91 7.59 40.08
C ALA A 420 -14.72 6.31 39.82
N PHE A 421 -14.46 5.23 40.58
CA PHE A 421 -15.22 4.00 40.48
C PHE A 421 -16.70 4.18 40.83
N GLU A 422 -17.03 4.84 41.95
CA GLU A 422 -18.41 5.07 42.39
C GLU A 422 -19.20 5.98 41.43
N SER A 423 -18.50 6.87 40.71
CA SER A 423 -19.11 7.71 39.67
C SER A 423 -19.48 6.93 38.40
N LEU A 424 -18.83 5.78 38.14
CA LEU A 424 -19.06 4.96 36.95
C LEU A 424 -20.22 3.99 37.15
N ARG A 425 -21.43 4.45 36.82
CA ARG A 425 -22.62 3.58 36.76
C ARG A 425 -22.70 2.82 35.44
N ARG A 426 -21.90 1.77 35.27
CA ARG A 426 -21.81 0.99 34.01
C ARG A 426 -21.74 -0.51 34.23
N LYS A 427 -22.24 -1.26 33.24
CA LYS A 427 -22.11 -2.72 33.19
C LYS A 427 -20.62 -3.10 33.24
N GLY A 428 -20.24 -3.96 34.17
CA GLY A 428 -18.86 -4.36 34.40
C GLY A 428 -18.19 -3.68 35.60
N PHE A 429 -18.74 -2.58 36.12
CA PHE A 429 -18.20 -1.79 37.24
C PHE A 429 -19.14 -1.82 38.47
N GLU A 430 -19.85 -2.93 38.68
CA GLU A 430 -20.85 -3.02 39.77
C GLU A 430 -20.23 -3.24 41.15
N THR A 431 -19.09 -3.92 41.21
CA THR A 431 -18.41 -4.28 42.46
C THR A 431 -16.90 -4.22 42.28
N PRO A 432 -16.15 -3.66 43.24
CA PRO A 432 -14.69 -3.60 43.18
C PRO A 432 -14.03 -4.95 43.50
N ASN A 433 -14.73 -5.85 44.19
CA ASN A 433 -14.23 -7.20 44.49
C ASN A 433 -14.68 -8.16 43.38
N VAL A 434 -13.77 -8.40 42.45
CA VAL A 434 -13.93 -9.34 41.34
C VAL A 434 -13.00 -10.55 41.54
N ASP A 435 -13.29 -11.66 40.87
CA ASP A 435 -12.38 -12.81 40.83
C ASP A 435 -11.07 -12.47 40.10
N GLU A 436 -10.08 -13.35 40.24
CA GLU A 436 -8.73 -13.15 39.70
C GLU A 436 -8.70 -13.05 38.17
N ASP A 437 -9.56 -13.81 37.49
CA ASP A 437 -9.68 -13.79 36.03
C ASP A 437 -10.22 -12.44 35.52
N ARG A 438 -11.27 -11.91 36.17
CA ARG A 438 -11.78 -10.58 35.86
C ARG A 438 -10.79 -9.49 36.27
N ARG A 439 -10.08 -9.62 37.38
CA ARG A 439 -9.01 -8.69 37.78
C ARG A 439 -7.90 -8.60 36.73
N SER A 440 -7.45 -9.74 36.19
CA SER A 440 -6.47 -9.79 35.10
C SER A 440 -6.96 -9.05 33.85
N LYS A 441 -8.24 -9.22 33.47
CA LYS A 441 -8.86 -8.49 32.35
C LYS A 441 -8.89 -6.97 32.58
N PHE A 442 -9.17 -6.53 33.80
CA PHE A 442 -9.08 -5.12 34.18
C PHE A 442 -7.64 -4.59 34.09
N SER A 443 -6.64 -5.38 34.47
CA SER A 443 -5.23 -5.01 34.31
C SER A 443 -4.86 -4.74 32.87
N LEU A 444 -5.17 -5.68 31.96
CA LEU A 444 -4.89 -5.53 30.53
C LEU A 444 -5.65 -4.35 29.92
N ALA A 445 -6.93 -4.17 30.29
CA ALA A 445 -7.70 -3.02 29.86
C ALA A 445 -7.09 -1.69 30.34
N GLY A 446 -6.55 -1.66 31.56
CA GLY A 446 -5.85 -0.50 32.12
C GLY A 446 -4.64 -0.08 31.27
N GLU A 447 -3.82 -1.04 30.83
CA GLU A 447 -2.68 -0.78 29.94
C GLU A 447 -3.12 -0.13 28.63
N GLU A 448 -4.16 -0.66 27.99
CA GLU A 448 -4.70 -0.10 26.74
C GLU A 448 -5.31 1.29 26.93
N ILE A 449 -5.93 1.57 28.10
CA ILE A 449 -6.44 2.91 28.42
C ILE A 449 -5.30 3.91 28.63
N VAL A 450 -4.18 3.49 29.24
CA VAL A 450 -2.97 4.32 29.36
C VAL A 450 -2.41 4.66 27.99
N LYS A 451 -2.27 3.65 27.10
CA LYS A 451 -1.85 3.86 25.71
C LYS A 451 -2.72 4.90 25.00
N MET A 452 -4.05 4.78 25.08
CA MET A 452 -4.97 5.76 24.48
C MET A 452 -4.76 7.18 25.01
N SER A 453 -4.60 7.34 26.34
CA SER A 453 -4.41 8.66 26.96
C SER A 453 -3.11 9.31 26.50
N ASP A 454 -2.01 8.55 26.49
CA ASP A 454 -0.70 9.02 26.01
C ASP A 454 -0.74 9.40 24.54
N GLN A 455 -1.45 8.63 23.71
CA GLN A 455 -1.63 8.89 22.30
C GLN A 455 -2.39 10.19 22.03
N ILE A 456 -3.49 10.43 22.76
CA ILE A 456 -4.26 11.67 22.68
C ILE A 456 -3.39 12.87 23.09
N LYS A 457 -2.68 12.73 24.22
CA LYS A 457 -1.81 13.80 24.74
C LYS A 457 -0.72 14.16 23.73
N ARG A 458 -0.01 13.17 23.17
CA ARG A 458 1.04 13.42 22.17
C ARG A 458 0.51 14.12 20.92
N PHE A 459 -0.70 13.77 20.48
CA PHE A 459 -1.33 14.46 19.37
C PHE A 459 -1.65 15.91 19.72
N LYS A 460 -2.25 16.17 20.89
CA LYS A 460 -2.52 17.52 21.40
C LYS A 460 -1.25 18.36 21.47
N ASP A 461 -0.20 17.85 22.12
CA ASP A 461 1.09 18.53 22.24
C ASP A 461 1.66 18.91 20.86
N THR A 462 1.46 18.06 19.84
CA THR A 462 1.90 18.32 18.46
C THR A 462 1.08 19.45 17.81
N VAL A 463 -0.24 19.44 18.00
CA VAL A 463 -1.14 20.47 17.46
C VAL A 463 -0.85 21.84 18.09
N GLU A 464 -0.61 21.87 19.40
CA GLU A 464 -0.24 23.08 20.14
C GLU A 464 1.12 23.61 19.71
N ALA A 465 2.13 22.74 19.56
CA ALA A 465 3.47 23.13 19.12
C ALA A 465 3.49 23.76 17.72
N LEU A 466 2.52 23.41 16.87
CA LEU A 466 2.36 23.94 15.52
C LEU A 466 1.38 25.12 15.44
N ASP A 467 0.85 25.59 16.57
CA ASP A 467 -0.13 26.68 16.68
C ASP A 467 -1.39 26.47 15.80
N LEU A 468 -1.80 25.22 15.64
CA LEU A 468 -2.93 24.88 14.76
C LEU A 468 -4.30 25.18 15.39
N ILE A 469 -4.35 25.44 16.71
CA ILE A 469 -5.57 25.86 17.41
C ILE A 469 -5.93 27.34 17.13
N SER A 470 -5.06 28.10 16.47
CA SER A 470 -5.33 29.48 16.09
C SER A 470 -6.58 29.60 15.21
N SER A 471 -7.45 30.54 15.58
CA SER A 471 -8.67 30.84 14.83
C SER A 471 -8.40 31.26 13.37
N GLU A 472 -7.22 31.83 13.09
CA GLU A 472 -6.81 32.26 11.75
C GLU A 472 -6.56 31.06 10.82
N VAL A 473 -5.93 30.00 11.33
CA VAL A 473 -5.64 28.77 10.57
C VAL A 473 -6.93 28.09 10.16
N PHE A 474 -7.86 27.93 11.11
CA PHE A 474 -9.18 27.37 10.84
C PHE A 474 -9.99 28.24 9.87
N ALA A 475 -10.00 29.56 10.04
CA ALA A 475 -10.73 30.47 9.15
C ALA A 475 -10.23 30.39 7.70
N SER A 476 -8.91 30.38 7.49
CA SER A 476 -8.30 30.20 6.16
C SER A 476 -8.70 28.85 5.55
N ASP A 477 -8.64 27.76 6.32
CA ASP A 477 -9.03 26.45 5.81
C ASP A 477 -10.53 26.39 5.49
N LYS A 478 -11.38 26.95 6.36
CA LYS A 478 -12.83 27.05 6.15
C LYS A 478 -13.18 27.77 4.85
N GLU A 479 -12.54 28.91 4.57
CA GLU A 479 -12.74 29.65 3.33
C GLU A 479 -12.36 28.82 2.10
N LYS A 480 -11.20 28.15 2.14
CA LYS A 480 -10.72 27.30 1.04
C LYS A 480 -11.61 26.09 0.81
N PHE A 481 -12.05 25.42 1.89
CA PHE A 481 -13.01 24.33 1.82
C PHE A 481 -14.33 24.82 1.24
N SER A 482 -14.89 25.91 1.76
CA SER A 482 -16.13 26.50 1.24
C SER A 482 -16.04 26.77 -0.26
N CYS A 483 -15.00 27.48 -0.72
CA CYS A 483 -14.77 27.76 -2.13
C CYS A 483 -14.67 26.47 -2.97
N GLN A 484 -13.95 25.47 -2.49
CA GLN A 484 -13.80 24.21 -3.21
C GLN A 484 -15.09 23.40 -3.23
N LEU A 485 -15.86 23.35 -2.14
CA LEU A 485 -17.14 22.66 -2.08
C LEU A 485 -18.16 23.29 -3.03
N HIS A 486 -18.17 24.62 -3.17
CA HIS A 486 -18.99 25.30 -4.18
C HIS A 486 -18.62 24.84 -5.60
N LYS A 487 -17.33 24.67 -5.91
CA LYS A 487 -16.90 24.14 -7.22
C LYS A 487 -17.33 22.69 -7.43
N ILE A 488 -17.29 21.86 -6.38
CA ILE A 488 -17.58 20.43 -6.47
C ILE A 488 -19.09 20.16 -6.52
N TYR A 489 -19.89 20.90 -5.74
CA TYR A 489 -21.30 20.61 -5.48
C TYR A 489 -22.26 21.74 -5.85
N GLY A 490 -21.79 22.98 -5.98
CA GLY A 490 -22.64 24.15 -6.23
C GLY A 490 -23.19 24.26 -7.64
N ALA A 491 -22.62 23.55 -8.62
CA ALA A 491 -23.07 23.54 -10.02
C ALA A 491 -23.96 22.33 -10.37
N ILE A 492 -24.54 21.63 -9.39
CA ILE A 492 -25.40 20.45 -9.66
C ILE A 492 -26.83 20.87 -10.11
N ASP A 493 -27.13 22.17 -10.13
CA ASP A 493 -28.39 22.75 -10.64
C ASP A 493 -28.22 23.39 -12.05
N GLU A 494 -27.80 22.60 -13.05
CA GLU A 494 -28.18 22.84 -14.47
C GLU A 494 -28.78 21.60 -15.12
#